data_AF-K9V9R4-F1
#
_entry.id   AF-K9V9R4-F1
#
_cell.length_a   1.000
_cell.length_b   1.000
_cell.length_c   1.000
_cell.angle_alpha   90.00
_cell.angle_beta   90.00
_cell.angle_gamma   90.00
#
_symmetry.space_group_name_H-M   'P 1'
#
loop_
_entity.id
_entity.type
_entity.pdbx_description
1 polymer ?
#
loop_
_entity_poly.entity_id
_entity_poly.type
_entity_poly.pdbx_seq_one_letter_code
_entity_poly.pdbx_strand_id
1 'polypeptide(L)'
;MNNCPVCNSEYTQGEVICPICSWDLTPYPLTFAGQIPDEYISKEKTKLNWAREIWIKLHHLPSLSQAEIVELQNEKIRLEKSLQQLQSQFAQEKSHLESQINILNNDKRDLSTKVLSLEQEKSQFQSQAETISKEKIKIEQERSHLQSQVAQITQENECLLQRIATYEQERSQFQSNLESLKQQQNNLLDNIKKLENEKSELQHQANRLQIQLKAELSQAEVKLINVEQERNQLQGQLQEVQAELDKANEDRERLRQRLSSSKPGKDDVWDL
;
A
#
# COMPACT_ATOMS: atom_id res chain seq x y z
N MET A 1 61.86 -29.49 105.23
CA MET A 1 62.58 -29.90 104.01
C MET A 1 64.06 -29.75 104.33
N ASN A 2 64.80 -30.86 104.33
CA ASN A 2 66.22 -30.83 104.65
C ASN A 2 66.95 -30.77 103.31
N ASN A 3 67.73 -29.70 103.07
CA ASN A 3 68.52 -29.55 101.85
C ASN A 3 69.98 -29.85 102.14
N CYS A 4 70.63 -30.54 101.21
CA CYS A 4 72.05 -30.79 101.29
C CYS A 4 72.82 -29.45 101.30
N PRO A 5 73.71 -29.21 102.28
CA PRO A 5 74.43 -27.93 102.40
C PRO A 5 75.46 -27.69 101.29
N VAL A 6 75.68 -28.67 100.41
CA VAL A 6 76.62 -28.61 99.28
C VAL A 6 75.87 -28.32 97.99
N CYS A 7 75.02 -29.24 97.52
CA CYS A 7 74.33 -29.08 96.23
C CYS A 7 72.91 -28.48 96.32
N ASN A 8 72.47 -28.08 97.53
CA ASN A 8 71.13 -27.55 97.83
C ASN A 8 69.98 -28.45 97.36
N SER A 9 70.25 -29.74 97.15
CA SER A 9 69.25 -30.71 96.75
C SER A 9 68.51 -31.24 97.97
N GLU A 10 67.21 -31.44 97.82
CA GLU A 10 66.35 -31.93 98.89
C GLU A 10 66.68 -33.41 99.22
N TYR A 11 66.77 -33.75 100.52
CA TYR A 11 67.03 -35.11 100.99
C TYR A 11 66.06 -35.53 102.11
N THR A 12 65.90 -36.84 102.31
CA THR A 12 64.95 -37.38 103.30
C THR A 12 65.61 -37.62 104.66
N GLN A 13 64.89 -37.35 105.75
CA GLN A 13 65.43 -37.42 107.12
C GLN A 13 65.73 -38.87 107.50
N GLY A 14 67.01 -39.24 107.54
CA GLY A 14 67.49 -40.62 107.77
C GLY A 14 68.61 -41.04 106.82
N GLU A 15 68.78 -40.35 105.69
CA GLU A 15 69.88 -40.58 104.75
C GLU A 15 71.20 -40.03 105.29
N VAL A 16 72.23 -40.88 105.29
CA VAL A 16 73.58 -40.51 105.75
C VAL A 16 74.38 -39.82 104.65
N ILE A 17 74.02 -40.02 103.37
CA ILE A 17 74.77 -39.50 102.21
C ILE A 17 73.80 -38.86 101.21
N CYS A 18 74.13 -37.68 100.68
CA CYS A 18 73.34 -37.00 99.66
C CYS A 18 73.44 -37.71 98.30
N PRO A 19 72.32 -38.01 97.60
CA PRO A 19 72.36 -38.75 96.34
C PRO A 19 72.93 -37.98 95.15
N ILE A 20 72.98 -36.63 95.22
CA ILE A 20 73.44 -35.78 94.10
C ILE A 20 74.93 -35.47 94.17
N CYS A 21 75.48 -35.27 95.37
CA CYS A 21 76.89 -34.91 95.56
C CYS A 21 77.65 -35.85 96.48
N SER A 22 77.03 -36.96 96.92
CA SER A 22 77.61 -37.94 97.85
C SER A 22 78.12 -37.34 99.17
N TRP A 23 77.57 -36.20 99.58
CA TRP A 23 77.92 -35.52 100.82
C TRP A 23 77.40 -36.26 102.05
N ASP A 24 78.25 -36.47 103.06
CA ASP A 24 77.84 -37.04 104.34
C ASP A 24 77.00 -36.05 105.18
N LEU A 25 75.72 -36.35 105.31
CA LEU A 25 74.67 -35.58 105.97
C LEU A 25 74.61 -35.77 107.50
N THR A 26 75.50 -36.58 108.10
CA THR A 26 75.56 -36.73 109.55
C THR A 26 75.83 -35.37 110.24
N PRO A 27 74.98 -34.94 111.21
CA PRO A 27 75.14 -33.68 111.92
C PRO A 27 76.48 -33.59 112.65
N TYR A 28 77.07 -32.39 112.69
CA TYR A 28 78.32 -32.17 113.41
C TYR A 28 78.17 -32.44 114.92
N PRO A 29 79.17 -33.05 115.59
CA PRO A 29 79.16 -33.21 117.03
C PRO A 29 79.18 -31.83 117.71
N LEU A 30 78.27 -31.63 118.68
CA LEU A 30 77.97 -30.32 119.29
C LEU A 30 78.99 -29.85 120.35
N THR A 31 80.08 -30.59 120.57
CA THR A 31 81.11 -30.25 121.56
C THR A 31 82.53 -30.44 121.00
N PHE A 32 83.27 -29.33 120.90
CA PHE A 32 84.69 -29.33 120.52
C PHE A 32 85.55 -29.25 121.78
N ALA A 33 86.21 -30.35 122.16
CA ALA A 33 87.04 -30.43 123.37
C ALA A 33 88.46 -29.83 123.15
N GLY A 34 88.53 -28.56 122.73
CA GLY A 34 89.78 -27.79 122.62
C GLY A 34 90.62 -28.04 121.35
N GLN A 35 90.38 -29.12 120.60
CA GLN A 35 90.94 -29.36 119.26
C GLN A 35 89.80 -29.71 118.28
N ILE A 36 89.88 -29.21 117.04
CA ILE A 36 88.88 -29.47 115.99
C ILE A 36 89.06 -30.91 115.48
N PRO A 37 88.04 -31.78 115.53
CA PRO A 37 88.10 -33.14 115.02
C PRO A 37 88.46 -33.20 113.54
N ASP A 38 89.33 -34.14 113.16
CA ASP A 38 89.77 -34.34 111.77
C ASP A 38 88.60 -34.60 110.81
N GLU A 39 87.53 -35.23 111.28
CA GLU A 39 86.29 -35.45 110.52
C GLU A 39 85.60 -34.13 110.13
N TYR A 40 85.61 -33.13 111.02
CA TYR A 40 85.07 -31.80 110.72
C TYR A 40 85.89 -31.11 109.62
N ILE A 41 87.22 -31.19 109.74
CA ILE A 41 88.15 -30.63 108.75
C ILE A 41 87.98 -31.32 107.39
N SER A 42 87.77 -32.64 107.38
CA SER A 42 87.54 -33.43 106.17
C SER A 42 86.23 -33.05 105.46
N LYS A 43 85.13 -32.87 106.22
CA LYS A 43 83.86 -32.38 105.67
C LYS A 43 84.04 -30.97 105.07
N GLU A 44 84.64 -30.04 105.80
CA GLU A 44 84.79 -28.67 105.29
C GLU A 44 85.72 -28.59 104.06
N LYS A 45 86.79 -29.40 104.02
CA LYS A 45 87.64 -29.55 102.81
C LYS A 45 86.84 -30.06 101.61
N THR A 46 85.97 -31.05 101.81
CA THR A 46 85.14 -31.62 100.74
C THR A 46 84.13 -30.59 100.22
N LYS A 47 83.53 -29.81 101.11
CA LYS A 47 82.62 -28.71 100.75
C LYS A 47 83.34 -27.63 99.95
N LEU A 48 84.53 -27.23 100.38
CA LEU A 48 85.36 -26.26 99.66
C LEU A 48 85.83 -26.78 98.30
N ASN A 49 86.17 -28.06 98.19
CA ASN A 49 86.53 -28.67 96.91
C ASN A 49 85.36 -28.70 95.94
N TRP A 50 84.16 -29.07 96.39
CA TRP A 50 82.96 -29.01 95.56
C TRP A 50 82.66 -27.59 95.11
N ALA A 51 82.73 -26.61 96.02
CA ALA A 51 82.52 -25.20 95.67
C ALA A 51 83.56 -24.71 94.64
N ARG A 52 84.81 -25.14 94.74
CA ARG A 52 85.86 -24.87 93.75
C ARG A 52 85.58 -25.53 92.40
N GLU A 53 85.17 -26.80 92.38
CA GLU A 53 84.82 -27.51 91.14
C GLU A 53 83.65 -26.86 90.41
N ILE A 54 82.61 -26.47 91.14
CA ILE A 54 81.46 -25.76 90.58
C ILE A 54 81.86 -24.37 90.09
N TRP A 55 82.69 -23.65 90.85
CA TRP A 55 83.21 -22.35 90.42
C TRP A 55 84.05 -22.46 89.15
N ILE A 56 84.94 -23.45 89.05
CA ILE A 56 85.74 -23.74 87.84
C ILE A 56 84.82 -24.08 86.66
N LYS A 57 83.82 -24.95 86.85
CA LYS A 57 82.85 -25.29 85.80
C LYS A 57 82.09 -24.07 85.31
N LEU A 58 81.60 -23.22 86.22
CA LEU A 58 80.89 -21.98 85.90
C LEU A 58 81.80 -20.94 85.22
N HIS A 59 83.06 -20.86 85.62
CA HIS A 59 84.03 -19.90 85.07
C HIS A 59 84.60 -20.33 83.70
N HIS A 60 84.45 -21.61 83.33
CA HIS A 60 84.78 -22.15 82.01
C HIS A 60 83.59 -22.20 81.05
N LEU A 61 82.36 -21.88 81.49
CA LEU A 61 81.32 -21.55 80.51
C LEU A 61 81.81 -20.32 79.73
N PRO A 62 81.83 -20.34 78.39
CA PRO A 62 82.15 -19.16 77.62
C PRO A 62 81.13 -18.09 77.97
N SER A 63 81.53 -17.12 78.78
CA SER A 63 80.78 -15.89 78.92
C SER A 63 80.80 -15.24 77.55
N LEU A 64 79.62 -14.95 77.02
CA LEU A 64 79.52 -14.11 75.82
C LEU A 64 80.36 -12.87 76.12
N SER A 65 81.37 -12.66 75.28
CA SER A 65 82.20 -11.48 75.36
C SER A 65 81.30 -10.25 75.23
N GLN A 66 81.71 -9.15 75.87
CA GLN A 66 81.00 -7.88 75.74
C GLN A 66 80.85 -7.46 74.26
N ALA A 67 81.76 -7.91 73.38
CA ALA A 67 81.70 -7.71 71.94
C ALA A 67 80.54 -8.49 71.27
N GLU A 68 80.38 -9.78 71.59
CA GLU A 68 79.28 -10.61 71.04
C GLU A 68 77.90 -10.10 71.48
N ILE A 69 77.77 -9.61 72.72
CA ILE A 69 76.54 -8.98 73.21
C ILE A 69 76.21 -7.73 72.40
N VAL A 70 77.21 -6.88 72.13
CA VAL A 70 77.03 -5.66 71.32
C VAL A 70 76.68 -6.00 69.87
N GLU A 71 77.29 -7.04 69.30
CA GLU A 71 76.99 -7.47 67.93
C GLU A 71 75.55 -7.97 67.78
N LEU A 72 75.09 -8.83 68.70
CA LEU A 72 73.69 -9.29 68.73
C LEU A 72 72.70 -8.14 68.97
N GLN A 73 73.06 -7.15 69.79
CA GLN A 73 72.24 -5.95 69.98
C GLN A 73 72.15 -5.11 68.70
N ASN A 74 73.28 -4.95 67.99
CA ASN A 74 73.29 -4.25 66.71
C ASN A 74 72.49 -4.99 65.65
N GLU A 75 72.58 -6.32 65.60
CA GLU A 75 71.77 -7.16 64.71
C GLU A 75 70.28 -7.04 65.02
N LYS A 76 69.89 -7.11 66.31
CA LYS A 76 68.52 -6.89 66.75
C LYS A 76 67.98 -5.53 66.29
N ILE A 77 68.73 -4.44 66.53
CA ILE A 77 68.34 -3.10 66.09
C ILE A 77 68.20 -3.04 64.56
N ARG A 78 69.06 -3.74 63.81
CA ARG A 78 69.01 -3.80 62.35
C ARG A 78 67.77 -4.55 61.85
N LEU A 79 67.43 -5.66 62.50
CA LEU A 79 66.23 -6.44 62.20
C LEU A 79 64.96 -5.66 62.56
N GLU A 80 64.92 -4.98 63.71
CA GLU A 80 63.80 -4.11 64.11
C GLU A 80 63.58 -2.98 63.10
N LYS A 81 64.65 -2.32 62.65
CA LYS A 81 64.58 -1.31 61.59
C LYS A 81 64.05 -1.88 60.27
N SER A 82 64.54 -3.06 59.88
CA SER A 82 64.08 -3.74 58.66
C SER A 82 62.60 -4.12 58.75
N LEU A 83 62.16 -4.60 59.91
CA LEU A 83 60.76 -4.94 60.18
C LEU A 83 59.87 -3.70 60.10
N GLN A 84 60.29 -2.59 60.72
CA GLN A 84 59.56 -1.33 60.66
C GLN A 84 59.47 -0.78 59.23
N GLN A 85 60.54 -0.91 58.44
CA GLN A 85 60.54 -0.54 57.02
C GLN A 85 59.54 -1.40 56.23
N LEU A 86 59.58 -2.73 56.36
CA LEU A 86 58.64 -3.63 55.70
C LEU A 86 57.19 -3.31 56.11
N GLN A 87 56.92 -3.09 57.39
CA GLN A 87 55.58 -2.72 57.87
C GLN A 87 55.09 -1.42 57.23
N SER A 88 55.96 -0.42 57.10
CA SER A 88 55.62 0.84 56.43
C SER A 88 55.34 0.65 54.93
N GLN A 89 56.13 -0.19 54.26
CA GLN A 89 55.92 -0.53 52.84
C GLN A 89 54.60 -1.28 52.63
N PHE A 90 54.33 -2.30 53.44
CA PHE A 90 53.06 -3.03 53.39
C PHE A 90 51.85 -2.12 53.67
N ALA A 91 51.97 -1.17 54.60
CA ALA A 91 50.91 -0.21 54.88
C ALA A 91 50.64 0.72 53.68
N GLN A 92 51.70 1.19 53.01
CA GLN A 92 51.59 2.01 51.81
C GLN A 92 50.97 1.22 50.64
N GLU A 93 51.46 0.01 50.39
CA GLU A 93 50.95 -0.84 49.32
C GLU A 93 49.49 -1.22 49.55
N LYS A 94 49.11 -1.56 50.80
CA LYS A 94 47.72 -1.80 51.18
C LYS A 94 46.84 -0.59 50.89
N SER A 95 47.25 0.60 51.32
CA SER A 95 46.49 1.83 51.07
C SER A 95 46.37 2.13 49.57
N HIS A 96 47.43 1.88 48.80
CA HIS A 96 47.41 2.05 47.36
C HIS A 96 46.44 1.08 46.66
N LEU A 97 46.47 -0.20 47.03
CA LEU A 97 45.54 -1.21 46.52
C LEU A 97 44.09 -0.90 46.89
N GLU A 98 43.83 -0.47 48.13
CA GLU A 98 42.51 -0.03 48.57
C GLU A 98 41.99 1.15 47.73
N SER A 99 42.86 2.11 47.41
CA SER A 99 42.51 3.23 46.52
C SER A 99 42.19 2.75 45.10
N GLN A 100 43.01 1.86 44.52
CA GLN A 100 42.74 1.29 43.19
C GLN A 100 41.42 0.52 43.15
N ILE A 101 41.14 -0.30 44.17
CA ILE A 101 39.88 -1.04 44.29
C ILE A 101 38.69 -0.08 44.32
N ASN A 102 38.78 1.02 45.05
CA ASN A 102 37.72 2.02 45.11
C ASN A 102 37.48 2.70 43.75
N ILE A 103 38.55 3.04 43.01
CA ILE A 103 38.45 3.61 41.66
C ILE A 103 37.76 2.61 40.72
N LEU A 104 38.23 1.35 40.70
CA LEU A 104 37.65 0.31 39.85
C LEU A 104 36.18 0.03 40.18
N ASN A 105 35.80 0.10 41.45
CA ASN A 105 34.41 -0.05 41.86
C ASN A 105 33.51 1.11 41.38
N ASN A 106 34.04 2.34 41.38
CA ASN A 106 33.33 3.49 40.83
C ASN A 106 33.18 3.36 39.30
N ASP A 107 34.26 3.03 38.59
CA ASP A 107 34.23 2.82 37.14
C ASP A 107 33.25 1.70 36.77
N LYS A 108 33.24 0.60 37.52
CA LYS A 108 32.27 -0.48 37.36
C LYS A 108 30.83 0.00 37.52
N ARG A 109 30.56 0.87 38.50
CA ARG A 109 29.23 1.43 38.72
C ARG A 109 28.80 2.32 37.56
N ASP A 110 29.69 3.20 37.10
CA ASP A 110 29.40 4.14 36.01
C ASP A 110 29.19 3.40 34.68
N LEU A 111 30.02 2.39 34.38
CA LEU A 111 29.83 1.51 33.24
C LEU A 111 28.50 0.76 33.32
N SER A 112 28.13 0.26 34.51
CA SER A 112 26.84 -0.41 34.70
C SER A 112 25.67 0.53 34.42
N THR A 113 25.74 1.79 34.87
CA THR A 113 24.71 2.79 34.56
C THR A 113 24.65 3.10 33.07
N LYS A 114 25.80 3.20 32.39
CA LYS A 114 25.85 3.45 30.96
C LYS A 114 25.28 2.29 30.14
N VAL A 115 25.54 1.05 30.55
CA VAL A 115 24.96 -0.15 29.92
C VAL A 115 23.43 -0.12 30.02
N LEU A 116 22.88 0.18 31.21
CA LEU A 116 21.43 0.29 31.39
C LEU A 116 20.81 1.38 30.51
N SER A 117 21.47 2.54 30.42
CA SER A 117 21.01 3.64 29.54
C SER A 117 20.98 3.23 28.07
N LEU A 118 22.04 2.57 27.60
CA LEU A 118 22.13 2.09 26.21
C LEU A 118 21.11 0.98 25.91
N GLU A 119 20.83 0.10 26.87
CA GLU A 119 19.77 -0.90 26.73
C GLU A 119 18.39 -0.26 26.61
N GLN A 120 18.13 0.80 27.38
CA GLN A 120 16.90 1.56 27.27
C GLN A 120 16.78 2.26 25.90
N GLU A 121 17.82 2.96 25.44
CA GLU A 121 17.84 3.59 24.11
C GLU A 121 17.64 2.56 22.99
N LYS A 122 18.29 1.39 23.08
CA LYS A 122 18.12 0.30 22.13
C LYS A 122 16.66 -0.16 22.07
N SER A 123 16.00 -0.33 23.21
CA SER A 123 14.58 -0.71 23.26
C SER A 123 13.66 0.35 22.63
N GLN A 124 13.98 1.64 22.84
CA GLN A 124 13.25 2.75 22.23
C GLN A 124 13.40 2.73 20.72
N PHE A 125 14.62 2.61 20.19
CA PHE A 125 14.84 2.52 18.75
C PHE A 125 14.18 1.30 18.12
N GLN A 126 14.16 0.15 18.81
CA GLN A 126 13.45 -1.03 18.34
C GLN A 126 11.93 -0.77 18.19
N SER A 127 11.29 -0.17 19.20
CA SER A 127 9.86 0.18 19.13
C SER A 127 9.53 1.21 18.04
N GLN A 128 10.42 2.18 17.82
CA GLN A 128 10.28 3.15 16.73
C GLN A 128 10.41 2.46 15.36
N ALA A 129 11.38 1.57 15.20
CA ALA A 129 11.56 0.81 13.97
C ALA A 129 10.34 -0.08 13.64
N GLU A 130 9.74 -0.71 14.65
CA GLU A 130 8.50 -1.49 14.46
C GLU A 130 7.33 -0.60 14.03
N THR A 131 7.20 0.59 14.63
CA THR A 131 6.16 1.57 14.26
C THR A 131 6.32 2.01 12.81
N ILE A 132 7.53 2.44 12.44
CA ILE A 132 7.85 2.86 11.07
C ILE A 132 7.60 1.71 10.09
N SER A 133 7.94 0.47 10.45
CA SER A 133 7.68 -0.70 9.59
C SER A 133 6.18 -0.92 9.37
N LYS A 134 5.35 -0.73 10.40
CA LYS A 134 3.88 -0.85 10.27
C LYS A 134 3.31 0.27 9.39
N GLU A 135 3.79 1.50 9.56
CA GLU A 135 3.38 2.64 8.74
C GLU A 135 3.77 2.46 7.27
N LYS A 136 5.00 1.98 7.00
CA LYS A 136 5.45 1.65 5.65
C LYS A 136 4.53 0.66 4.95
N ILE A 137 4.12 -0.42 5.64
CA ILE A 137 3.19 -1.42 5.10
C ILE A 137 1.84 -0.78 4.76
N LYS A 138 1.30 0.09 5.62
CA LYS A 138 0.04 0.81 5.35
C LYS A 138 0.15 1.71 4.12
N ILE A 139 1.23 2.48 4.02
CA ILE A 139 1.48 3.36 2.86
C ILE A 139 1.62 2.53 1.57
N GLU A 140 2.29 1.38 1.62
CA GLU A 140 2.40 0.48 0.46
C GLU A 140 1.04 -0.10 0.03
N GLN A 141 0.16 -0.42 0.98
CA GLN A 141 -1.21 -0.86 0.70
C GLN A 141 -2.05 0.26 0.07
N GLU A 142 -2.01 1.47 0.64
CA GLU A 142 -2.70 2.65 0.09
C GLU A 142 -2.21 2.99 -1.32
N ARG A 143 -0.89 2.94 -1.54
CA ARG A 143 -0.30 3.14 -2.87
C ARG A 143 -0.82 2.11 -3.88
N SER A 144 -0.85 0.84 -3.51
CA SER A 144 -1.37 -0.24 -4.37
C SER A 144 -2.85 -0.02 -4.72
N HIS A 145 -3.65 0.39 -3.73
CA HIS A 145 -5.06 0.71 -3.94
C HIS A 145 -5.25 1.89 -4.91
N LEU A 146 -4.52 3.00 -4.70
CA LEU A 146 -4.57 4.17 -5.58
C LEU A 146 -4.10 3.84 -7.00
N GLN A 147 -3.08 3.01 -7.16
CA GLN A 147 -2.63 2.55 -8.48
C GLN A 147 -3.73 1.77 -9.23
N SER A 148 -4.47 0.91 -8.51
CA SER A 148 -5.62 0.19 -9.08
C SER A 148 -6.73 1.14 -9.51
N GLN A 149 -7.08 2.14 -8.69
CA GLN A 149 -8.08 3.15 -9.03
C GLN A 149 -7.68 3.96 -10.28
N VAL A 150 -6.41 4.37 -10.38
CA VAL A 150 -5.90 5.07 -11.56
C VAL A 150 -5.99 4.21 -12.81
N ALA A 151 -5.67 2.92 -12.73
CA ALA A 151 -5.80 2.00 -13.86
C ALA A 151 -7.26 1.86 -14.31
N GLN A 152 -8.20 1.73 -13.36
CA GLN A 152 -9.63 1.65 -13.66
C GLN A 152 -10.15 2.93 -14.34
N ILE A 153 -9.84 4.11 -13.79
CA ILE A 153 -10.24 5.40 -14.38
C ILE A 153 -9.65 5.58 -15.79
N THR A 154 -8.41 5.13 -15.99
CA THR A 154 -7.77 5.17 -17.32
C THR A 154 -8.54 4.32 -18.32
N GLN A 155 -8.90 3.09 -17.95
CA GLN A 155 -9.69 2.20 -18.80
C GLN A 155 -11.09 2.76 -19.09
N GLU A 156 -11.76 3.33 -18.09
CA GLU A 156 -13.06 3.98 -18.26
C GLU A 156 -12.97 5.17 -19.24
N ASN A 157 -11.93 5.99 -19.14
CA ASN A 157 -11.68 7.09 -20.06
C ASN A 157 -11.44 6.61 -21.50
N GLU A 158 -10.65 5.55 -21.69
CA GLU A 158 -10.43 4.95 -23.01
C GLU A 158 -11.74 4.46 -23.64
N CYS A 159 -12.60 3.80 -22.85
CA CYS A 159 -13.91 3.34 -23.28
C CYS A 159 -14.84 4.51 -23.66
N LEU A 160 -14.84 5.58 -22.85
CA LEU A 160 -15.62 6.79 -23.14
C LEU A 160 -15.14 7.48 -24.42
N LEU A 161 -13.83 7.57 -24.64
CA LEU A 161 -13.26 8.13 -25.88
C LEU A 161 -13.67 7.32 -27.11
N GLN A 162 -13.64 5.99 -27.04
CA GLN A 162 -14.14 5.13 -28.13
C GLN A 162 -15.63 5.37 -28.41
N ARG A 163 -16.45 5.52 -27.36
CA ARG A 163 -17.88 5.78 -27.51
C ARG A 163 -18.17 7.16 -28.12
N ILE A 164 -17.38 8.18 -27.78
CA ILE A 164 -17.45 9.50 -28.42
C ILE A 164 -17.13 9.38 -29.91
N ALA A 165 -16.06 8.66 -30.29
CA ALA A 165 -15.69 8.46 -31.69
C ALA A 165 -16.82 7.78 -32.49
N THR A 166 -17.48 6.77 -31.91
CA THR A 166 -18.65 6.13 -32.52
C THR A 166 -19.79 7.12 -32.73
N TYR A 167 -20.12 7.94 -31.72
CA TYR A 167 -21.18 8.94 -31.87
C TYR A 167 -20.85 10.03 -32.90
N GLU A 168 -19.58 10.41 -33.05
CA GLU A 168 -19.15 11.35 -34.10
C GLU A 168 -19.32 10.75 -35.50
N GLN A 169 -19.04 9.46 -35.66
CA GLN A 169 -19.29 8.73 -36.91
C GLN A 169 -20.79 8.65 -37.22
N GLU A 170 -21.62 8.28 -36.24
CA GLU A 170 -23.08 8.24 -36.39
C GLU A 170 -23.65 9.60 -36.75
N ARG A 171 -23.20 10.67 -36.07
CA ARG A 171 -23.60 12.05 -36.36
C ARG A 171 -23.28 12.42 -37.80
N SER A 172 -22.09 12.08 -38.27
CA SER A 172 -21.66 12.34 -39.65
C SER A 172 -22.52 11.58 -40.67
N GLN A 173 -22.86 10.33 -40.38
CA GLN A 173 -23.77 9.54 -41.21
C GLN A 173 -25.17 10.15 -41.26
N PHE A 174 -25.73 10.54 -40.12
CA PHE A 174 -27.05 11.20 -40.08
C PHE A 174 -27.05 12.52 -40.84
N GLN A 175 -25.98 13.30 -40.75
CA GLN A 175 -25.85 14.54 -41.49
C GLN A 175 -25.84 14.31 -43.01
N SER A 176 -25.12 13.28 -43.49
CA SER A 176 -25.14 12.89 -44.90
C SER A 176 -26.53 12.44 -45.35
N ASN A 177 -27.22 11.64 -44.53
CA ASN A 177 -28.58 11.16 -44.85
C ASN A 177 -29.58 12.33 -44.93
N LEU A 178 -29.47 13.30 -44.04
CA LEU A 178 -30.33 14.48 -44.00
C LEU A 178 -30.13 15.36 -45.25
N GLU A 179 -28.89 15.51 -45.72
CA GLU A 179 -28.60 16.24 -46.95
C GLU A 179 -29.16 15.53 -48.19
N SER A 180 -29.04 14.19 -48.24
CA SER A 180 -29.64 13.37 -49.30
C SER A 180 -31.18 13.52 -49.33
N LEU A 181 -31.83 13.46 -48.15
CA LEU A 181 -33.28 13.65 -48.05
C LEU A 181 -33.74 15.04 -48.48
N LYS A 182 -32.98 16.09 -48.14
CA LYS A 182 -33.25 17.46 -48.63
C LYS A 182 -33.16 17.53 -50.15
N GLN A 183 -32.15 16.89 -50.74
CA GLN A 183 -32.01 16.86 -52.19
C GLN A 183 -33.20 16.13 -52.84
N GLN A 184 -33.63 15.00 -52.28
CA GLN A 184 -34.84 14.29 -52.73
C GLN A 184 -36.10 15.14 -52.62
N GLN A 185 -36.26 15.87 -51.50
CA GLN A 185 -37.39 16.80 -51.30
C GLN A 185 -37.41 17.88 -52.38
N ASN A 186 -36.27 18.51 -52.67
CA ASN A 186 -36.18 19.54 -53.70
C ASN A 186 -36.53 18.98 -55.09
N ASN A 187 -36.03 17.79 -55.43
CA ASN A 187 -36.36 17.12 -56.69
C ASN A 187 -37.87 16.84 -56.83
N LEU A 188 -38.51 16.36 -55.75
CA LEU A 188 -39.96 16.13 -55.73
C LEU A 188 -40.74 17.45 -55.89
N LEU A 189 -40.29 18.52 -55.24
CA LEU A 189 -40.92 19.84 -55.33
C LEU A 189 -40.84 20.41 -56.75
N ASP A 190 -39.71 20.21 -57.44
CA ASP A 190 -39.57 20.58 -58.84
C ASP A 190 -40.46 19.72 -59.76
N ASN A 191 -40.60 18.43 -59.48
CA ASN A 191 -41.53 17.57 -60.23
C ASN A 191 -42.99 17.96 -60.02
N ILE A 192 -43.39 18.34 -58.80
CA ILE A 192 -44.73 18.86 -58.52
C ILE A 192 -45.01 20.10 -59.37
N LYS A 193 -44.08 21.07 -59.41
CA LYS A 193 -44.23 22.27 -60.24
C LYS A 193 -44.39 21.94 -61.72
N LYS A 194 -43.64 20.96 -62.25
CA LYS A 194 -43.77 20.50 -63.64
C LYS A 194 -45.16 19.92 -63.90
N LEU A 195 -45.63 19.03 -63.03
CA LEU A 195 -46.97 18.43 -63.13
C LEU A 195 -48.10 19.47 -63.01
N GLU A 196 -47.92 20.49 -62.17
CA GLU A 196 -48.87 21.61 -62.06
C GLU A 196 -48.96 22.42 -63.37
N ASN A 197 -47.82 22.67 -64.02
CA ASN A 197 -47.78 23.33 -65.33
C ASN A 197 -48.44 22.47 -66.41
N GLU A 198 -48.09 21.18 -66.50
CA GLU A 198 -48.70 20.24 -67.46
C GLU A 198 -50.22 20.14 -67.26
N LYS A 199 -50.69 20.10 -66.01
CA LYS A 199 -52.11 20.13 -65.68
C LYS A 199 -52.79 21.41 -66.19
N SER A 200 -52.18 22.58 -65.97
CA SER A 200 -52.71 23.85 -66.46
C SER A 200 -52.78 23.88 -68.00
N GLU A 201 -51.75 23.39 -68.68
CA GLU A 201 -51.72 23.29 -70.14
C GLU A 201 -52.82 22.37 -70.68
N LEU A 202 -52.96 21.17 -70.11
CA LEU A 202 -54.03 20.23 -70.47
C LEU A 202 -55.42 20.84 -70.20
N GLN A 203 -55.58 21.58 -69.11
CA GLN A 203 -56.84 22.24 -68.79
C GLN A 203 -57.18 23.36 -69.79
N HIS A 204 -56.18 24.13 -70.24
CA HIS A 204 -56.36 25.09 -71.33
C HIS A 204 -56.73 24.40 -72.66
N GLN A 205 -56.06 23.28 -73.00
CA GLN A 205 -56.38 22.52 -74.19
C GLN A 205 -57.81 21.95 -74.16
N ALA A 206 -58.22 21.37 -73.03
CA ALA A 206 -59.56 20.86 -72.83
C ALA A 206 -60.63 21.95 -72.97
N ASN A 207 -60.41 23.13 -72.37
CA ASN A 207 -61.31 24.28 -72.52
C ASN A 207 -61.40 24.74 -73.98
N ARG A 208 -60.27 24.81 -74.70
CA ARG A 208 -60.25 25.18 -76.12
C ARG A 208 -61.04 24.20 -76.98
N LEU A 209 -60.83 22.89 -76.79
CA LEU A 209 -61.56 21.84 -77.51
C LEU A 209 -63.06 21.90 -77.19
N GLN A 210 -63.43 22.17 -75.94
CA GLN A 210 -64.84 22.31 -75.54
C GLN A 210 -65.52 23.51 -76.23
N ILE A 211 -64.83 24.64 -76.34
CA ILE A 211 -65.33 25.82 -77.07
C ILE A 211 -65.48 25.51 -78.56
N GLN A 212 -64.48 24.86 -79.17
CA GLN A 212 -64.51 24.44 -80.58
C GLN A 212 -65.70 23.51 -80.86
N LEU A 213 -65.88 22.47 -80.04
CA LEU A 213 -66.98 21.52 -80.19
C LEU A 213 -68.36 22.21 -80.07
N LYS A 214 -68.52 23.14 -79.13
CA LYS A 214 -69.76 23.93 -79.02
C LYS A 214 -70.01 24.78 -80.26
N ALA A 215 -68.97 25.41 -80.79
CA ALA A 215 -69.09 26.21 -82.01
C ALA A 215 -69.49 25.33 -83.21
N GLU A 216 -68.84 24.18 -83.39
CA GLU A 216 -69.17 23.22 -84.46
C GLU A 216 -70.59 22.68 -84.33
N LEU A 217 -71.04 22.35 -83.11
CA LEU A 217 -72.44 21.96 -82.84
C LEU A 217 -73.42 23.05 -83.26
N SER A 218 -73.21 24.30 -82.82
CA SER A 218 -74.08 25.42 -83.19
C SER A 218 -74.11 25.65 -84.71
N GLN A 219 -72.96 25.48 -85.39
CA GLN A 219 -72.89 25.58 -86.83
C GLN A 219 -73.65 24.44 -87.52
N ALA A 220 -73.55 23.22 -87.00
CA ALA A 220 -74.29 22.07 -87.51
C ALA A 220 -75.80 22.22 -87.30
N GLU A 221 -76.24 22.75 -86.15
CA GLU A 221 -77.64 23.07 -85.86
C GLU A 221 -78.20 24.09 -86.85
N VAL A 222 -77.47 25.18 -87.14
CA VAL A 222 -77.88 26.17 -88.15
C VAL A 222 -77.99 25.54 -89.54
N LYS A 223 -77.00 24.71 -89.93
CA LYS A 223 -77.06 23.99 -91.22
C LYS A 223 -78.27 23.06 -91.28
N LEU A 224 -78.59 22.36 -90.20
CA LEU A 224 -79.75 21.48 -90.13
C LEU A 224 -81.06 22.26 -90.32
N ILE A 225 -81.21 23.40 -89.63
CA ILE A 225 -82.38 24.29 -89.79
C ILE A 225 -82.51 24.75 -91.25
N ASN A 226 -81.41 25.16 -91.88
CA ASN A 226 -81.44 25.59 -93.29
C ASN A 226 -81.85 24.45 -94.22
N VAL A 227 -81.29 23.24 -94.05
CA VAL A 227 -81.67 22.06 -94.84
C VAL A 227 -83.14 21.67 -94.60
N GLU A 228 -83.64 21.79 -93.38
CA GLU A 228 -85.06 21.55 -93.08
C GLU A 228 -85.98 22.58 -93.74
N GLN A 229 -85.57 23.86 -93.77
CA GLN A 229 -86.28 24.91 -94.49
C GLN A 229 -86.30 24.63 -95.99
N GLU A 230 -85.15 24.29 -96.59
CA GLU A 230 -85.05 23.89 -98.00
C GLU A 230 -85.93 22.67 -98.30
N ARG A 231 -85.89 21.63 -97.45
CA ARG A 231 -86.76 20.44 -97.58
C ARG A 231 -88.24 20.83 -97.54
N ASN A 232 -88.65 21.67 -96.60
CA ASN A 232 -90.05 22.09 -96.48
C ASN A 232 -90.48 22.94 -97.70
N GLN A 233 -89.61 23.79 -98.22
CA GLN A 233 -89.85 24.56 -99.44
C GLN A 233 -90.01 23.65 -100.66
N LEU A 234 -89.08 22.69 -100.85
CA LEU A 234 -89.16 21.69 -101.91
C LEU A 234 -90.43 20.83 -101.77
N GLN A 235 -90.81 20.46 -100.55
CA GLN A 235 -92.05 19.71 -100.28
C GLN A 235 -93.29 20.52 -100.66
N GLY A 236 -93.32 21.83 -100.38
CA GLY A 236 -94.37 22.74 -100.82
C GLY A 236 -94.46 22.85 -102.35
N GLN A 237 -93.32 23.01 -103.02
CA GLN A 237 -93.25 22.97 -104.49
C GLN A 237 -93.74 21.64 -105.06
N LEU A 238 -93.41 20.52 -104.42
CA LEU A 238 -93.86 19.19 -104.84
C LEU A 238 -95.37 19.03 -104.68
N GLN A 239 -95.97 19.57 -103.61
CA GLN A 239 -97.42 19.64 -103.43
C GLN A 239 -98.11 20.51 -104.49
N GLU A 240 -97.51 21.65 -104.83
CA GLU A 240 -98.01 22.55 -105.88
C GLU A 240 -97.99 21.86 -107.25
N VAL A 241 -96.85 21.26 -107.64
CA VAL A 241 -96.73 20.48 -108.88
C VAL A 241 -97.68 19.29 -108.88
N GLN A 242 -97.89 18.63 -107.74
CA GLN A 242 -98.86 17.53 -107.63
C GLN A 242 -100.30 18.04 -107.85
N ALA A 243 -100.67 19.18 -107.27
CA ALA A 243 -101.98 19.79 -107.48
C ALA A 243 -102.17 20.27 -108.93
N GLU A 244 -101.14 20.84 -109.55
CA GLU A 244 -101.14 21.17 -110.98
C GLU A 244 -101.31 19.93 -111.86
N LEU A 245 -100.64 18.83 -111.52
CA LEU A 245 -100.76 17.55 -112.22
C LEU A 245 -102.17 16.97 -112.07
N ASP A 246 -102.75 17.00 -110.87
CA ASP A 246 -104.11 16.52 -110.61
C ASP A 246 -105.14 17.37 -111.37
N LYS A 247 -105.00 18.70 -111.36
CA LYS A 247 -105.84 19.61 -112.14
C LYS A 247 -105.70 19.36 -113.65
N ALA A 248 -104.48 19.17 -114.15
CA ALA A 248 -104.24 18.83 -115.54
C ALA A 248 -104.86 17.46 -115.90
N ASN A 249 -104.84 16.50 -114.99
CA ASN A 249 -105.51 15.21 -115.15
C ASN A 249 -107.04 15.34 -115.16
N GLU A 250 -107.61 16.16 -114.27
CA GLU A 250 -109.05 16.49 -114.27
C GLU A 250 -109.47 17.20 -115.54
N ASP A 251 -108.70 18.20 -116.00
CA ASP A 251 -108.95 18.90 -117.26
C ASP A 251 -108.83 17.95 -118.46
N ARG A 252 -107.85 17.04 -118.45
CA ARG A 252 -107.74 15.97 -119.46
C ARG A 252 -108.96 15.04 -119.44
N GLU A 253 -109.47 14.67 -118.26
CA GLU A 253 -110.65 13.82 -118.13
C GLU A 253 -111.93 14.55 -118.53
N ARG A 254 -112.08 15.84 -118.19
CA ARG A 254 -113.14 16.71 -118.71
C ARG A 254 -113.08 16.84 -120.22
N LEU A 255 -111.90 17.01 -120.80
CA LEU A 255 -111.73 17.03 -122.26
C LEU A 255 -112.11 15.67 -122.87
N ARG A 256 -111.75 14.54 -122.24
CA ARG A 256 -112.24 13.20 -122.63
C ARG A 256 -113.75 13.09 -122.55
N GLN A 257 -114.37 13.57 -121.47
CA GLN A 257 -115.83 13.60 -121.31
C GLN A 257 -116.53 14.53 -122.31
N ARG A 258 -115.91 15.67 -122.67
CA ARG A 258 -116.39 16.55 -123.76
C ARG A 258 -116.26 15.86 -125.12
N LEU A 259 -115.19 15.11 -125.35
CA LEU A 259 -115.05 14.24 -126.53
C LEU A 259 -116.11 13.12 -126.56
N SER A 260 -116.53 12.60 -125.40
CA SER A 260 -117.59 11.58 -125.33
C SER A 260 -119.02 12.15 -125.39
N SER A 261 -119.24 13.39 -124.93
CA SER A 261 -120.54 14.09 -124.98
C SER A 261 -120.74 14.93 -126.25
N SER A 262 -119.66 15.26 -126.98
CA SER A 262 -119.69 15.89 -128.31
C SER A 262 -119.85 14.88 -129.46
N LYS A 263 -120.33 13.67 -129.17
CA LYS A 263 -120.90 12.77 -130.18
C LYS A 263 -122.37 12.44 -129.86
N PRO A 264 -123.31 13.32 -130.21
CA PRO A 264 -124.56 12.93 -130.87
C PRO A 264 -124.30 12.85 -132.39
N GLY A 265 -124.68 11.72 -132.99
CA GLY A 265 -124.35 11.37 -134.37
C GLY A 265 -124.97 12.25 -135.46
N LYS A 266 -124.44 12.12 -136.68
CA LYS A 266 -125.09 11.29 -137.72
C LYS A 266 -124.30 11.24 -139.04
N ASP A 267 -124.39 10.05 -139.64
CA ASP A 267 -124.49 9.72 -141.06
C ASP A 267 -123.26 9.78 -142.00
N ASP A 268 -122.95 8.58 -142.51
CA ASP A 268 -122.86 8.20 -143.92
C ASP A 268 -121.73 8.66 -144.85
N VAL A 269 -121.00 7.63 -145.34
CA VAL A 269 -120.64 7.36 -146.76
C VAL A 269 -119.46 8.22 -147.30
N TRP A 270 -118.31 7.65 -147.73
CA TRP A 270 -118.09 6.72 -148.86
C TRP A 270 -116.88 5.77 -148.69
N ASP A 271 -117.11 4.51 -149.07
CA ASP A 271 -116.29 3.53 -149.81
C ASP A 271 -114.76 3.66 -149.92
N LEU A 272 -114.05 2.68 -149.33
CA LEU A 272 -113.29 1.61 -150.01
C LEU A 272 -112.97 0.46 -149.04
#